data_AF-A0A922CG16-F1
#
_entry.id   AF-A0A922CG16-F1
#
_cell.length_a   1.000
_cell.length_b   1.000
_cell.length_c   1.000
_cell.angle_alpha   90.00
_cell.angle_beta   90.00
_cell.angle_gamma   90.00
#
_symmetry.space_group_name_H-M   'P 1'
#
loop_
_entity.id
_entity.type
_entity.pdbx_description
1 polymer ?
#
loop_
_entity_poly.entity_id
_entity_poly.type
_entity_poly.pdbx_seq_one_letter_code
_entity_poly.pdbx_strand_id
1 'polypeptide(L)'
;MSVTLFRLFVNNLRQNLPRHPVRTVPIRIMSATDVAMEIKEPEDTDLVRSKKATRYKKRFMKRKWDDERKTEGESTEKKPYERIKKKKMAMLLGYCGVDYFGMQRNPGVRTIEEDLLKALYEAKYITEEEFNTAQNTQFQRSSRTDKGVSAARQVVSLKLPLQVEVEEINKRLPECIKVFGIKRVTNKFNSKSKCNARTYSYTLPTYVFEPSLEDEVSRKQYRIPSEKLDKVNNVLGVYKGTKSYHNFTEKKHFQDPSASRYMMGFCVDRVFVHSDMEFAVLVVKGQSFMLHQIRKMIGLALAVLRGHADPSIMEKVFGKEKVMIPTVPGLGLVLDKVHYDRYDAKFGLTHEKLIWDDQEDTIQKFKMDYIYPNIVKGEIEGNNFAIWLEKLKLHSYEPSDNVPNEVEEAGDDDDDDDDADDDDEDEESDKKNGMNKPNKLVKDKQLTDGGTEAKVVDVSKDAAIEEKLDDLTKKDDSVEMTADEQVKTSSENANEQIKSDAKDA
;
A
#
# COMPACT_ATOMS: atom_id res chain seq x y z
N MET A 1 -7.79 -24.98 31.58
CA MET A 1 -9.16 -25.08 32.14
C MET A 1 -10.08 -25.69 31.10
N SER A 2 -10.82 -26.75 31.46
CA SER A 2 -11.62 -27.53 30.50
C SER A 2 -12.85 -26.76 30.00
N VAL A 3 -13.20 -26.94 28.72
CA VAL A 3 -14.36 -26.36 28.01
C VAL A 3 -15.67 -26.58 28.79
N THR A 4 -15.75 -27.63 29.60
CA THR A 4 -16.90 -27.95 30.46
C THR A 4 -17.13 -26.90 31.55
N LEU A 5 -16.06 -26.32 32.12
CA LEU A 5 -16.18 -25.26 33.14
C LEU A 5 -16.68 -23.94 32.54
N PHE A 6 -16.28 -23.64 31.30
CA PHE A 6 -16.73 -22.43 30.61
C PHE A 6 -18.22 -22.49 30.27
N ARG A 7 -18.72 -23.65 29.84
CA ARG A 7 -20.16 -23.85 29.58
C ARG A 7 -21.02 -23.71 30.84
N LEU A 8 -20.54 -24.21 31.98
CA LEU A 8 -21.23 -24.05 33.27
C LEU A 8 -21.27 -22.58 33.72
N PHE A 9 -20.18 -21.84 33.51
CA PHE A 9 -20.11 -20.41 33.84
C PHE A 9 -21.07 -19.57 32.97
N VAL A 10 -21.09 -19.81 31.65
CA VAL A 10 -21.98 -19.09 30.72
C VAL A 10 -23.47 -19.38 31.00
N ASN A 11 -23.80 -20.63 31.35
CA ASN A 11 -25.18 -20.98 31.72
C ASN A 11 -25.62 -20.34 33.03
N ASN A 12 -24.72 -20.16 34.00
CA ASN A 12 -25.04 -19.48 35.26
C ASN A 12 -25.28 -17.97 35.05
N LEU A 13 -24.47 -17.32 34.20
CA LEU A 13 -24.67 -15.91 33.85
C LEU A 13 -25.99 -15.66 33.11
N ARG A 14 -26.42 -16.57 32.23
CA ARG A 14 -27.69 -16.43 31.49
C ARG A 14 -28.94 -16.50 32.37
N GLN A 15 -28.88 -17.16 33.53
CA GLN A 15 -30.03 -17.26 34.43
C GLN A 15 -30.17 -16.08 35.40
N ASN A 16 -29.10 -15.31 35.63
CA ASN A 16 -29.05 -14.29 36.68
C ASN A 16 -29.03 -12.83 36.17
N LEU A 17 -29.20 -12.60 34.86
CA LEU A 17 -29.28 -11.26 34.30
C LEU A 17 -30.73 -10.73 34.27
N PRO A 18 -31.01 -9.52 34.80
CA PRO A 18 -32.35 -8.93 34.82
C PRO A 18 -32.83 -8.59 33.39
N ARG A 19 -34.02 -9.07 33.03
CA ARG A 19 -34.66 -8.81 31.73
C ARG A 19 -35.52 -7.54 31.81
N HIS A 20 -35.24 -6.55 30.96
CA HIS A 20 -36.14 -5.41 30.75
C HIS A 20 -37.33 -5.80 29.85
N PRO A 21 -38.57 -5.32 30.12
CA PRO A 21 -39.73 -5.69 29.34
C PRO A 21 -39.80 -4.94 28.01
N VAL A 22 -39.87 -5.69 26.90
CA VAL A 22 -40.15 -5.18 25.56
C VAL A 22 -41.66 -4.95 25.42
N ARG A 23 -42.05 -3.72 25.07
CA ARG A 23 -43.45 -3.34 24.81
C ARG A 23 -43.83 -3.71 23.38
N THR A 24 -44.75 -4.66 23.22
CA THR A 24 -45.38 -5.02 21.93
C THR A 24 -46.68 -4.25 21.75
N VAL A 25 -46.87 -3.59 20.60
CA VAL A 25 -48.12 -2.92 20.22
C VAL A 25 -48.81 -3.78 19.14
N PRO A 26 -50.11 -4.11 19.26
CA PRO A 26 -50.78 -4.98 18.30
C PRO A 26 -51.30 -4.20 17.07
N ILE A 27 -51.11 -4.79 15.90
CA ILE A 27 -51.67 -4.35 14.62
C ILE A 27 -53.13 -4.83 14.54
N ARG A 28 -54.06 -3.92 14.27
CA ARG A 28 -55.48 -4.23 14.02
C ARG A 28 -55.84 -3.90 12.58
N ILE A 29 -56.36 -4.89 11.86
CA ILE A 29 -56.97 -4.77 10.53
C ILE A 29 -58.49 -4.64 10.72
N MET A 30 -59.12 -3.62 10.12
CA MET A 30 -60.58 -3.57 9.94
C MET A 30 -60.94 -2.95 8.58
N SER A 31 -61.97 -3.52 7.96
CA SER A 31 -62.52 -3.25 6.63
C SER A 31 -63.60 -2.16 6.61
N ALA A 32 -63.98 -1.79 5.38
CA ALA A 32 -64.97 -0.79 4.99
C ALA A 32 -66.42 -1.06 5.46
N THR A 33 -67.10 -0.03 5.97
CA THR A 33 -68.41 0.51 5.52
C THR A 33 -68.90 1.64 6.46
N ASP A 34 -69.52 2.66 5.85
CA ASP A 34 -70.44 3.70 6.39
C ASP A 34 -69.84 4.81 7.29
N VAL A 35 -70.03 6.12 7.05
CA VAL A 35 -71.21 6.88 6.60
C VAL A 35 -70.81 8.09 5.73
N ALA A 36 -71.66 8.43 4.78
CA ALA A 36 -71.48 9.33 3.65
C ALA A 36 -72.03 10.77 3.84
N MET A 37 -71.53 11.67 2.97
CA MET A 37 -72.17 12.83 2.28
C MET A 37 -72.66 14.05 3.11
N GLU A 38 -72.51 15.32 2.71
CA GLU A 38 -72.40 15.99 1.39
C GLU A 38 -71.88 17.45 1.64
N ILE A 39 -71.14 18.19 0.79
CA ILE A 39 -71.47 18.82 -0.51
C ILE A 39 -70.17 19.28 -1.26
N LYS A 40 -70.18 19.12 -2.60
CA LYS A 40 -69.23 19.32 -3.75
C LYS A 40 -68.65 20.74 -4.01
N GLU A 41 -67.35 20.95 -4.35
CA GLU A 41 -66.53 20.85 -5.62
C GLU A 41 -66.51 22.15 -6.49
N PRO A 42 -65.45 22.47 -7.30
CA PRO A 42 -64.53 21.54 -7.98
C PRO A 42 -63.01 21.85 -7.94
N GLU A 43 -62.29 20.84 -8.44
CA GLU A 43 -60.85 20.72 -8.67
C GLU A 43 -60.26 21.79 -9.61
N ASP A 44 -59.04 22.24 -9.30
CA ASP A 44 -58.06 22.56 -10.33
C ASP A 44 -56.68 22.01 -9.93
N THR A 45 -55.99 21.61 -10.97
CA THR A 45 -54.90 20.68 -11.11
C THR A 45 -53.52 21.28 -10.80
N ASP A 46 -52.55 20.39 -10.59
CA ASP A 46 -51.10 20.61 -10.73
C ASP A 46 -50.40 21.69 -9.89
N LEU A 47 -49.91 21.29 -8.70
CA LEU A 47 -48.75 21.94 -8.08
C LEU A 47 -47.68 20.91 -7.71
N VAL A 48 -46.73 20.80 -8.64
CA VAL A 48 -45.37 20.26 -8.48
C VAL A 48 -44.81 20.54 -7.07
N ARG A 49 -44.51 19.48 -6.31
CA ARG A 49 -43.73 19.53 -5.06
C ARG A 49 -42.32 20.05 -5.35
N SER A 50 -42.14 21.36 -5.30
CA SER A 50 -40.84 22.00 -5.34
C SER A 50 -40.03 21.64 -4.08
N LYS A 51 -38.97 20.83 -4.25
CA LYS A 51 -37.93 20.54 -3.23
C LYS A 51 -37.29 21.81 -2.61
N LYS A 52 -37.49 23.00 -3.21
CA LYS A 52 -36.97 24.28 -2.68
C LYS A 52 -37.80 24.82 -1.50
N ALA A 53 -39.11 24.57 -1.46
CA ALA A 53 -39.98 25.07 -0.38
C ALA A 53 -39.73 24.37 0.97
N THR A 54 -39.44 23.07 0.95
CA THR A 54 -39.07 22.26 2.13
C THR A 54 -37.70 22.63 2.69
N ARG A 55 -36.76 23.08 1.86
CA ARG A 55 -35.42 23.54 2.29
C ARG A 55 -35.49 24.88 3.03
N TYR A 56 -36.38 25.79 2.61
CA TYR A 56 -36.56 27.09 3.26
C TYR A 56 -37.17 26.95 4.66
N LYS A 57 -38.22 26.13 4.82
CA LYS A 57 -38.81 25.83 6.15
C LYS A 57 -37.82 25.18 7.11
N LYS A 58 -36.99 24.22 6.65
CA LYS A 58 -35.92 23.62 7.47
C LYS A 58 -34.87 24.63 7.92
N ARG A 59 -34.50 25.58 7.05
CA ARG A 59 -33.49 26.61 7.35
C ARG A 59 -34.03 27.69 8.30
N PHE A 60 -35.33 27.98 8.23
CA PHE A 60 -36.02 28.92 9.12
C PHE A 60 -36.17 28.35 10.55
N MET A 61 -36.55 27.07 10.67
CA MET A 61 -36.65 26.40 11.97
C MET A 61 -35.28 26.19 12.63
N LYS A 62 -34.22 25.93 11.85
CA LYS A 62 -32.84 25.84 12.37
C LYS A 62 -32.35 27.20 12.93
N ARG A 63 -32.65 28.30 12.24
CA ARG A 63 -32.34 29.66 12.72
C ARG A 63 -33.06 30.01 14.01
N LYS A 64 -34.32 29.61 14.16
CA LYS A 64 -35.09 29.87 15.39
C LYS A 64 -34.55 29.09 16.59
N TRP A 65 -34.12 27.84 16.38
CA TRP A 65 -33.46 27.02 17.39
C TRP A 65 -32.07 27.58 17.80
N ASP A 66 -31.34 28.15 16.85
CA ASP A 66 -30.02 28.77 17.10
C ASP A 66 -30.12 30.11 17.86
N ASP A 67 -31.24 30.85 17.72
CA ASP A 67 -31.50 32.08 18.47
C ASP A 67 -32.02 31.83 19.89
N GLU A 68 -32.89 30.83 20.10
CA GLU A 68 -33.40 30.47 21.44
C GLU A 68 -32.30 29.91 22.37
N ARG A 69 -31.26 29.27 21.80
CA ARG A 69 -30.08 28.80 22.55
C ARG A 69 -29.11 29.90 22.97
N LYS A 70 -29.22 31.12 22.41
CA LYS A 70 -28.39 32.27 22.80
C LYS A 70 -28.96 33.02 24.00
N THR A 71 -30.24 32.82 24.31
CA THR A 71 -30.93 33.55 25.40
C THR A 71 -30.87 32.86 26.75
N GLU A 72 -30.55 31.56 26.82
CA GLU A 72 -30.47 30.81 28.07
C GLU A 72 -29.21 29.93 28.10
N GLY A 73 -28.12 30.45 28.69
CA GLY A 73 -26.90 29.67 28.89
C GLY A 73 -25.67 30.53 29.13
N GLU A 74 -25.28 30.62 30.40
CA GLU A 74 -24.07 31.16 30.99
C GLU A 74 -22.86 31.28 30.02
N SER A 75 -22.38 32.51 29.84
CA SER A 75 -21.25 32.87 28.99
C SER A 75 -19.94 32.33 29.57
N THR A 76 -19.59 31.09 29.24
CA THR A 76 -18.18 30.69 29.23
C THR A 76 -17.54 31.37 28.03
N GLU A 77 -16.66 32.34 28.26
CA GLU A 77 -15.85 32.99 27.25
C GLU A 77 -15.05 31.94 26.46
N LYS A 78 -15.59 31.45 25.35
CA LYS A 78 -14.81 30.70 24.37
C LYS A 78 -13.82 31.69 23.76
N LYS A 79 -12.56 31.62 24.19
CA LYS A 79 -11.44 32.32 23.55
C LYS A 79 -11.55 32.15 22.03
N PRO A 80 -11.33 33.20 21.22
CA PRO A 80 -11.41 33.08 19.77
C PRO A 80 -10.36 32.08 19.30
N TYR A 81 -10.80 30.89 18.88
CA TYR A 81 -9.90 29.90 18.33
C TYR A 81 -9.45 30.39 16.95
N GLU A 82 -8.21 30.83 16.84
CA GLU A 82 -7.64 31.22 15.56
C GLU A 82 -7.60 29.98 14.66
N ARG A 83 -8.49 29.95 13.66
CA ARG A 83 -8.66 28.78 12.80
C ARG A 83 -7.48 28.69 11.83
N ILE A 84 -6.43 27.98 12.21
CA ILE A 84 -5.28 27.70 11.36
C ILE A 84 -5.75 26.99 10.09
N LYS A 85 -5.45 27.59 8.93
CA LYS A 85 -5.80 26.99 7.63
C LYS A 85 -4.95 25.74 7.39
N LYS A 86 -5.60 24.59 7.25
CA LYS A 86 -4.95 23.31 6.94
C LYS A 86 -5.07 22.95 5.45
N LYS A 87 -4.08 22.23 4.93
CA LYS A 87 -4.03 21.69 3.57
C LYS A 87 -3.68 20.21 3.61
N LYS A 88 -4.12 19.47 2.59
CA LYS A 88 -3.75 18.06 2.44
C LYS A 88 -2.28 17.99 2.04
N MET A 89 -1.50 17.24 2.80
CA MET A 89 -0.07 17.02 2.58
C MET A 89 0.20 15.53 2.41
N ALA A 90 1.20 15.20 1.60
CA ALA A 90 1.87 13.91 1.60
C ALA A 90 3.20 14.04 2.37
N MET A 91 3.47 13.11 3.27
CA MET A 91 4.67 13.09 4.10
C MET A 91 5.42 11.79 3.85
N LEU A 92 6.70 11.92 3.51
CA LEU A 92 7.63 10.81 3.34
C LEU A 92 8.36 10.56 4.65
N LEU A 93 8.33 9.32 5.12
CA LEU A 93 9.06 8.88 6.31
C LEU A 93 9.70 7.51 6.12
N GLY A 94 10.79 7.28 6.85
CA GLY A 94 11.43 5.98 7.03
C GLY A 94 11.42 5.58 8.49
N TYR A 95 11.43 4.28 8.74
CA TYR A 95 11.54 3.74 10.09
C TYR A 95 12.16 2.34 10.11
N CYS A 96 12.86 2.05 11.21
CA CYS A 96 13.23 0.69 11.60
C CYS A 96 12.07 0.07 12.40
N GLY A 97 11.51 -1.03 11.92
CA GLY A 97 10.33 -1.67 12.50
C GLY A 97 10.61 -2.50 13.76
N VAL A 98 11.87 -2.65 14.16
CA VAL A 98 12.27 -3.39 15.37
C VAL A 98 11.62 -2.76 16.60
N ASP A 99 11.08 -3.60 17.49
CA ASP A 99 10.31 -3.22 18.69
C ASP A 99 8.96 -2.49 18.44
N TYR A 100 8.53 -2.37 17.18
CA TYR A 100 7.21 -1.86 16.82
C TYR A 100 6.25 -2.96 16.40
N PHE A 101 4.98 -2.81 16.80
CA PHE A 101 3.88 -3.71 16.44
C PHE A 101 3.20 -3.30 15.12
N GLY A 102 4.01 -2.82 14.17
CA GLY A 102 3.58 -2.40 12.85
C GLY A 102 3.34 -0.89 12.72
N MET A 103 2.88 -0.50 11.52
CA MET A 103 2.60 0.90 11.19
C MET A 103 1.39 1.44 11.95
N GLN A 104 0.24 0.76 11.85
CA GLN A 104 -1.06 1.26 12.28
C GLN A 104 -1.22 1.17 13.80
N ARG A 105 -1.88 2.18 14.37
CA ARG A 105 -2.23 2.22 15.79
C ARG A 105 -3.07 1.02 16.20
N ASN A 106 -2.64 0.37 17.28
CA ASN A 106 -3.35 -0.70 17.96
C ASN A 106 -3.29 -0.43 19.48
N PRO A 107 -4.38 -0.64 20.24
CA PRO A 107 -4.40 -0.37 21.68
C PRO A 107 -3.33 -1.15 22.45
N GLY A 108 -2.65 -0.47 23.38
CA GLY A 108 -1.72 -1.10 24.33
C GLY A 108 -0.36 -1.52 23.76
N VAL A 109 -0.06 -1.20 22.49
CA VAL A 109 1.22 -1.53 21.84
C VAL A 109 1.83 -0.31 21.17
N ARG A 110 3.17 -0.31 21.07
CA ARG A 110 3.90 0.76 20.38
C ARG A 110 3.83 0.57 18.86
N THR A 111 3.48 1.64 18.14
CA THR A 111 3.30 1.63 16.67
C THR A 111 3.93 2.88 16.07
N ILE A 112 4.29 2.83 14.79
CA ILE A 112 4.93 3.97 14.10
C ILE A 112 3.97 5.17 14.03
N GLU A 113 2.69 4.90 13.76
CA GLU A 113 1.67 5.93 13.66
C GLU A 113 1.42 6.64 15.01
N GLU A 114 1.53 5.93 16.13
CA GLU A 114 1.45 6.54 17.47
C GLU A 114 2.57 7.56 17.71
N ASP A 115 3.82 7.15 17.49
CA ASP A 115 4.99 8.01 17.69
C ASP A 115 4.95 9.21 16.71
N LEU A 116 4.50 8.99 15.47
CA LEU A 116 4.33 10.06 14.48
C LEU A 116 3.27 11.08 14.88
N LEU A 117 2.06 10.63 15.24
CA LEU A 117 0.99 11.54 15.62
C LEU A 117 1.30 12.26 16.93
N LYS A 118 2.00 11.60 17.86
CA LYS A 118 2.47 12.23 19.10
C LYS A 118 3.47 13.35 18.80
N ALA A 119 4.44 13.12 17.91
CA ALA A 119 5.39 14.16 17.50
C ALA A 119 4.68 15.35 16.84
N LEU A 120 3.67 15.11 15.99
CA LEU A 120 2.87 16.16 15.36
C LEU A 120 2.03 16.96 16.37
N TYR A 121 1.49 16.29 17.39
CA TYR A 121 0.72 16.93 18.47
C TYR A 121 1.63 17.80 19.35
N GLU A 122 2.77 17.26 19.78
CA GLU A 122 3.76 17.99 20.58
C GLU A 122 4.38 19.17 19.82
N ALA A 123 4.45 19.10 18.48
CA ALA A 123 4.84 20.22 17.61
C ALA A 123 3.70 21.23 17.36
N LYS A 124 2.50 20.99 17.91
CA LYS A 124 1.28 21.80 17.74
C LYS A 124 0.78 21.91 16.30
N TYR A 125 1.11 20.95 15.45
CA TYR A 125 0.59 20.88 14.07
C TYR A 125 -0.80 20.25 14.00
N ILE A 126 -1.14 19.41 14.98
CA ILE A 126 -2.48 18.83 15.16
C ILE A 126 -3.02 19.14 16.55
N THR A 127 -4.34 19.13 16.70
CA THR A 127 -5.01 19.32 17.99
C THR A 127 -5.06 18.02 18.80
N GLU A 128 -5.42 18.10 20.08
CA GLU A 128 -5.63 16.92 20.92
C GLU A 128 -6.77 16.03 20.39
N GLU A 129 -7.86 16.63 19.91
CA GLU A 129 -8.98 15.91 19.27
C GLU A 129 -8.53 15.15 18.01
N GLU A 130 -7.62 15.74 17.25
CA GLU A 130 -7.04 15.14 16.04
C GLU A 130 -6.00 14.06 16.35
N PHE A 131 -5.27 14.20 17.46
CA PHE A 131 -4.40 13.17 17.97
C PHE A 131 -5.19 11.96 18.47
N ASN A 132 -6.29 12.17 19.20
CA ASN A 132 -7.12 11.07 19.71
C ASN A 132 -7.93 10.39 18.59
N THR A 133 -8.41 11.17 17.61
CA THR A 133 -9.16 10.67 16.45
C THR A 133 -8.44 11.08 15.16
N ALA A 134 -7.53 10.23 14.70
CA ALA A 134 -6.69 10.50 13.52
C ALA A 134 -7.50 10.79 12.25
N GLN A 135 -8.72 10.23 12.12
CA GLN A 135 -9.64 10.48 11.02
C GLN A 135 -10.02 11.96 10.87
N ASN A 136 -10.00 12.74 11.96
CA ASN A 136 -10.27 14.19 11.91
C ASN A 136 -9.21 14.94 11.07
N THR A 137 -7.99 14.42 10.99
CA THR A 137 -6.94 14.94 10.11
C THR A 137 -6.97 14.32 8.71
N GLN A 138 -7.90 13.39 8.45
CA GLN A 138 -7.92 12.53 7.27
C GLN A 138 -6.57 11.80 7.08
N PHE A 139 -6.04 11.26 8.18
CA PHE A 139 -4.80 10.49 8.16
C PHE A 139 -4.98 9.20 7.37
N GLN A 140 -4.11 8.99 6.39
CA GLN A 140 -4.08 7.79 5.56
C GLN A 140 -2.64 7.37 5.34
N ARG A 141 -2.42 6.06 5.24
CA ARG A 141 -1.11 5.44 5.07
C ARG A 141 -1.05 4.63 3.78
N SER A 142 0.03 4.76 3.02
CA SER A 142 0.16 4.05 1.75
C SER A 142 0.25 2.53 1.95
N SER A 143 0.87 2.07 3.04
CA SER A 143 1.10 0.66 3.31
C SER A 143 0.96 0.37 4.81
N ARG A 144 0.21 -0.68 5.17
CA ARG A 144 0.18 -1.25 6.52
C ARG A 144 1.32 -2.25 6.60
N THR A 145 2.40 -1.92 7.30
CA THR A 145 3.51 -2.85 7.54
C THR A 145 3.24 -3.69 8.79
N ASP A 146 3.57 -4.98 8.73
CA ASP A 146 3.41 -5.92 9.83
C ASP A 146 4.40 -5.61 10.97
N LYS A 147 4.20 -6.26 12.13
CA LYS A 147 5.14 -6.21 13.27
C LYS A 147 6.57 -6.51 12.83
N GLY A 148 7.52 -5.65 13.21
CA GLY A 148 8.94 -5.83 12.91
C GLY A 148 9.37 -5.40 11.50
N VAL A 149 8.43 -5.09 10.59
CA VAL A 149 8.74 -4.73 9.20
C VAL A 149 9.17 -3.27 9.12
N SER A 150 10.29 -3.01 8.46
CA SER A 150 10.84 -1.66 8.31
C SER A 150 10.34 -0.96 7.03
N ALA A 151 10.54 0.34 6.92
CA ALA A 151 10.28 1.08 5.68
C ALA A 151 11.35 2.14 5.45
N ALA A 152 11.87 2.22 4.22
CA ALA A 152 12.73 3.31 3.80
C ALA A 152 11.94 4.52 3.29
N ARG A 153 10.80 4.27 2.62
CA ARG A 153 9.98 5.31 1.96
C ARG A 153 8.50 5.05 2.14
N GLN A 154 8.03 5.04 3.38
CA GLN A 154 6.60 5.06 3.66
C GLN A 154 6.05 6.45 3.30
N VAL A 155 4.86 6.49 2.71
CA VAL A 155 4.13 7.74 2.49
C VAL A 155 2.83 7.73 3.27
N VAL A 156 2.58 8.80 4.01
CA VAL A 156 1.30 9.08 4.67
C VAL A 156 0.70 10.37 4.13
N SER A 157 -0.60 10.54 4.27
CA SER A 157 -1.30 11.76 3.88
C SER A 157 -2.26 12.22 4.96
N LEU A 158 -2.24 13.51 5.28
CA LEU A 158 -3.02 14.11 6.35
C LEU A 158 -3.17 15.62 6.12
N LYS A 159 -4.10 16.25 6.84
CA LYS A 159 -4.31 17.69 6.82
C LYS A 159 -3.41 18.36 7.87
N LEU A 160 -2.50 19.22 7.41
CA LEU A 160 -1.58 19.98 8.26
C LEU A 160 -1.65 21.48 7.96
N PRO A 161 -1.19 22.34 8.88
CA PRO A 161 -0.92 23.75 8.58
C PRO A 161 0.00 23.93 7.36
N LEU A 162 0.01 25.13 6.77
CA LEU A 162 0.90 25.43 5.63
C LEU A 162 2.38 25.52 6.02
N GLN A 163 2.67 25.96 7.24
CA GLN A 163 4.02 26.10 7.77
C GLN A 163 4.29 24.91 8.68
N VAL A 164 4.97 23.90 8.14
CA VAL A 164 5.39 22.70 8.86
C VAL A 164 6.87 22.51 8.57
N GLU A 165 7.66 22.38 9.63
CA GLU A 165 9.10 22.17 9.56
C GLU A 165 9.41 20.71 9.87
N VAL A 166 10.14 20.06 8.98
CA VAL A 166 10.47 18.62 9.09
C VAL A 166 11.40 18.39 10.29
N GLU A 167 12.32 19.31 10.54
CA GLU A 167 13.27 19.29 11.64
C GLU A 167 12.56 19.29 13.00
N GLU A 168 11.48 20.05 13.13
CA GLU A 168 10.73 20.17 14.38
C GLU A 168 9.97 18.88 14.72
N ILE A 169 9.47 18.17 13.70
CA ILE A 169 8.89 16.84 13.86
C ILE A 169 9.97 15.84 14.26
N ASN A 170 11.10 15.84 13.56
CA ASN A 170 12.19 14.89 13.80
C ASN A 170 12.83 15.03 15.20
N LYS A 171 12.86 16.24 15.80
CA LYS A 171 13.33 16.42 17.19
C LYS A 171 12.47 15.68 18.24
N ARG A 172 11.22 15.37 17.91
CA ARG A 172 10.26 14.67 18.81
C ARG A 172 10.09 13.21 18.46
N LEU A 173 10.64 12.78 17.33
CA LEU A 173 10.65 11.38 16.92
C LEU A 173 11.87 10.66 17.51
N PRO A 174 11.73 9.37 17.83
CA PRO A 174 12.88 8.53 18.13
C PRO A 174 13.78 8.41 16.89
N GLU A 175 15.08 8.20 17.07
CA GLU A 175 16.06 8.13 15.96
C GLU A 175 15.75 7.05 14.91
N CYS A 176 15.02 6.00 15.33
CA CYS A 176 14.58 4.92 14.46
C CYS A 176 13.38 5.29 13.56
N ILE A 177 12.84 6.52 13.64
CA ILE A 177 11.80 7.05 12.75
C ILE A 177 12.27 8.42 12.25
N LYS A 178 12.22 8.65 10.94
CA LYS A 178 12.64 9.92 10.34
C LYS A 178 11.67 10.37 9.26
N VAL A 179 11.19 11.60 9.36
CA VAL A 179 10.50 12.30 8.26
C VAL A 179 11.55 12.91 7.35
N PHE A 180 11.47 12.61 6.06
CA PHE A 180 12.41 13.10 5.04
C PHE A 180 11.88 14.34 4.32
N GLY A 181 10.56 14.43 4.13
CA GLY A 181 9.98 15.53 3.37
C GLY A 181 8.45 15.55 3.45
N ILE A 182 7.89 16.72 3.15
CA ILE A 182 6.45 16.96 3.12
C ILE A 182 6.13 17.76 1.86
N LYS A 183 5.12 17.32 1.11
CA LYS A 183 4.67 17.98 -0.11
C LYS A 183 3.19 18.25 -0.07
N ARG A 184 2.78 19.40 -0.61
CA ARG A 184 1.36 19.74 -0.73
C ARG A 184 0.74 19.01 -1.91
N VAL A 185 -0.42 18.40 -1.67
CA VAL A 185 -1.15 17.60 -2.65
C VAL A 185 -2.57 18.11 -2.85
N THR A 186 -3.27 17.52 -3.82
CA THR A 186 -4.69 17.78 -4.05
C THR A 186 -5.51 17.45 -2.81
N ASN A 187 -6.63 18.16 -2.59
CA ASN A 187 -7.46 17.96 -1.39
C ASN A 187 -8.02 16.54 -1.26
N LYS A 188 -8.26 15.85 -2.39
CA LYS A 188 -8.75 14.46 -2.47
C LYS A 188 -7.60 13.42 -2.52
N PHE A 189 -6.35 13.81 -2.32
CA PHE A 189 -5.26 12.85 -2.32
C PHE A 189 -5.36 11.92 -1.13
N ASN A 190 -5.41 10.62 -1.38
CA ASN A 190 -5.31 9.57 -0.37
C ASN A 190 -4.08 8.71 -0.71
N SER A 191 -3.12 8.64 0.21
CA SER A 191 -1.84 7.94 0.00
C SER A 191 -2.01 6.44 -0.28
N LYS A 192 -3.07 5.80 0.23
CA LYS A 192 -3.41 4.40 -0.03
C LYS A 192 -3.96 4.22 -1.45
N SER A 193 -4.99 4.98 -1.81
CA SER A 193 -5.75 4.76 -3.05
C SER A 193 -5.05 5.30 -4.30
N LYS A 194 -4.26 6.38 -4.18
CA LYS A 194 -3.53 6.95 -5.32
C LYS A 194 -2.17 6.28 -5.58
N CYS A 195 -1.76 5.33 -4.73
CA CYS A 195 -0.55 4.53 -4.92
C CYS A 195 -0.74 3.51 -6.06
N ASN A 196 0.17 3.49 -7.05
CA ASN A 196 0.08 2.57 -8.18
C ASN A 196 0.87 1.28 -8.00
N ALA A 197 1.94 1.30 -7.21
CA ALA A 197 2.78 0.13 -6.96
C ALA A 197 3.59 0.32 -5.68
N ARG A 198 4.11 -0.79 -5.16
CA ARG A 198 5.05 -0.82 -4.05
C ARG A 198 6.25 -1.67 -4.44
N THR A 199 7.44 -1.20 -4.09
CA THR A 199 8.68 -1.97 -4.15
C THR A 199 9.08 -2.32 -2.72
N TYR A 200 9.25 -3.61 -2.48
CA TYR A 200 9.81 -4.12 -1.24
C TYR A 200 11.17 -4.72 -1.51
N SER A 201 12.05 -4.62 -0.52
CA SER A 201 13.27 -5.41 -0.47
C SER A 201 13.21 -6.41 0.68
N TYR A 202 13.87 -7.55 0.51
CA TYR A 202 14.01 -8.54 1.56
C TYR A 202 15.48 -8.95 1.67
N THR A 203 16.09 -8.70 2.83
CA THR A 203 17.49 -9.08 3.10
C THR A 203 17.56 -10.39 3.86
N LEU A 204 18.38 -11.33 3.39
CA LEU A 204 18.52 -12.67 3.95
C LEU A 204 19.93 -13.24 3.75
N PRO A 205 20.40 -14.14 4.63
CA PRO A 205 21.70 -14.80 4.44
C PRO A 205 21.73 -15.68 3.19
N THR A 206 22.81 -15.67 2.41
CA THR A 206 22.86 -16.43 1.15
C THR A 206 22.89 -17.95 1.34
N TYR A 207 23.33 -18.43 2.50
CA TYR A 207 23.35 -19.86 2.83
C TYR A 207 21.95 -20.51 2.76
N VAL A 208 20.86 -19.73 2.86
CA VAL A 208 19.50 -20.28 2.77
C VAL A 208 19.20 -20.87 1.40
N PHE A 209 19.95 -20.48 0.37
CA PHE A 209 19.84 -21.06 -0.97
C PHE A 209 20.59 -22.39 -1.11
N GLU A 210 21.48 -22.75 -0.17
CA GLU A 210 22.34 -23.94 -0.28
C GLU A 210 21.85 -25.08 0.63
N PRO A 211 21.33 -26.19 0.06
CA PRO A 211 20.86 -27.34 0.84
C PRO A 211 21.94 -28.04 1.64
N SER A 212 23.18 -28.09 1.13
CA SER A 212 24.25 -28.90 1.70
C SER A 212 24.86 -28.33 3.00
N LEU A 213 24.47 -27.12 3.43
CA LEU A 213 25.04 -26.46 4.61
C LEU A 213 24.24 -26.74 5.87
N GLU A 214 24.79 -27.62 6.71
CA GLU A 214 24.15 -28.05 7.96
C GLU A 214 24.72 -27.34 9.18
N ASP A 215 26.05 -27.13 9.24
CA ASP A 215 26.73 -26.52 10.37
C ASP A 215 26.87 -24.99 10.25
N GLU A 216 27.04 -24.34 11.39
CA GLU A 216 27.11 -22.87 11.48
C GLU A 216 28.36 -22.29 10.81
N VAL A 217 29.49 -22.99 10.86
CA VAL A 217 30.77 -22.51 10.33
C VAL A 217 30.69 -22.45 8.80
N SER A 218 30.21 -23.52 8.18
CA SER A 218 30.01 -23.59 6.73
C SER A 218 28.99 -22.56 6.25
N ARG A 219 27.92 -22.31 7.02
CA ARG A 219 26.92 -21.25 6.70
C ARG A 219 27.52 -19.85 6.72
N LYS A 220 28.37 -19.54 7.70
CA LYS A 220 29.04 -18.23 7.79
C LYS A 220 30.01 -18.02 6.63
N GLN A 221 30.79 -19.04 6.28
CA GLN A 221 31.81 -18.94 5.23
C GLN A 221 31.26 -19.06 3.80
N TYR A 222 30.00 -19.49 3.64
CA TYR A 222 29.39 -19.68 2.33
C TYR A 222 29.32 -18.36 1.54
N ARG A 223 29.63 -18.48 0.24
CA ARG A 223 29.47 -17.42 -0.76
C ARG A 223 28.70 -17.99 -1.93
N ILE A 224 27.63 -17.32 -2.34
CA ILE A 224 26.77 -17.82 -3.40
C ILE A 224 27.44 -17.67 -4.77
N PRO A 225 27.57 -18.76 -5.56
CA PRO A 225 28.11 -18.66 -6.92
C PRO A 225 27.08 -18.05 -7.88
N SER A 226 27.55 -17.44 -8.96
CA SER A 226 26.71 -16.80 -9.98
C SER A 226 25.66 -17.74 -10.59
N GLU A 227 26.04 -18.99 -10.91
CA GLU A 227 25.11 -19.99 -11.44
C GLU A 227 23.91 -20.25 -10.50
N LYS A 228 24.14 -20.17 -9.18
CA LYS A 228 23.07 -20.36 -8.19
C LYS A 228 22.19 -19.12 -8.08
N LEU A 229 22.76 -17.92 -8.22
CA LEU A 229 21.99 -16.68 -8.35
C LEU A 229 21.06 -16.71 -9.56
N ASP A 230 21.51 -17.25 -10.70
CA ASP A 230 20.69 -17.40 -11.90
C ASP A 230 19.50 -18.34 -11.65
N LYS A 231 19.74 -19.48 -10.96
CA LYS A 231 18.66 -20.39 -10.53
C LYS A 231 17.66 -19.70 -9.61
N VAL A 232 18.13 -18.89 -8.65
CA VAL A 232 17.27 -18.10 -7.77
C VAL A 232 16.42 -17.13 -8.59
N ASN A 233 17.03 -16.36 -9.49
CA ASN A 233 16.32 -15.40 -10.35
C ASN A 233 15.29 -16.08 -11.26
N ASN A 234 15.58 -17.27 -11.80
CA ASN A 234 14.64 -18.04 -12.60
C ASN A 234 13.40 -18.44 -11.79
N VAL A 235 13.56 -18.92 -10.55
CA VAL A 235 12.44 -19.29 -9.67
C VAL A 235 11.64 -18.05 -9.27
N LEU A 236 12.30 -16.94 -8.91
CA LEU A 236 11.62 -15.68 -8.57
C LEU A 236 10.86 -15.09 -9.78
N GLY A 237 11.39 -15.24 -10.99
CA GLY A 237 10.80 -14.78 -12.23
C GLY A 237 9.41 -15.37 -12.51
N VAL A 238 9.13 -16.58 -12.01
CA VAL A 238 7.82 -17.24 -12.15
C VAL A 238 6.69 -16.42 -11.54
N TYR A 239 6.96 -15.56 -10.54
CA TYR A 239 5.92 -14.73 -9.92
C TYR A 239 5.41 -13.61 -10.83
N LYS A 240 6.17 -13.20 -11.86
CA LYS A 240 5.81 -12.09 -12.74
C LYS A 240 4.45 -12.32 -13.42
N GLY A 241 3.69 -11.23 -13.60
CA GLY A 241 2.38 -11.25 -14.23
C GLY A 241 1.22 -11.24 -13.24
N THR A 242 0.00 -11.38 -13.79
CA THR A 242 -1.24 -11.41 -13.02
C THR A 242 -1.62 -12.86 -12.73
N LYS A 243 -1.72 -13.21 -11.44
CA LYS A 243 -2.05 -14.57 -10.99
C LYS A 243 -2.96 -14.52 -9.76
N SER A 244 -3.61 -15.64 -9.44
CA SER A 244 -4.35 -15.77 -8.17
C SER A 244 -3.40 -16.13 -7.03
N TYR A 245 -3.20 -15.19 -6.11
CA TYR A 245 -2.28 -15.34 -4.97
C TYR A 245 -2.98 -15.86 -3.71
N HIS A 246 -4.11 -16.56 -3.83
CA HIS A 246 -4.95 -16.99 -2.70
C HIS A 246 -4.23 -17.91 -1.69
N ASN A 247 -3.25 -18.71 -2.14
CA ASN A 247 -2.41 -19.54 -1.26
C ASN A 247 -1.33 -18.73 -0.52
N PHE A 248 -0.99 -17.54 -1.04
CA PHE A 248 0.02 -16.65 -0.47
C PHE A 248 -0.54 -15.71 0.59
N THR A 249 -1.77 -15.92 1.03
CA THR A 249 -2.39 -15.19 2.15
C THR A 249 -3.27 -16.16 2.95
N GLU A 250 -3.88 -15.66 4.00
CA GLU A 250 -4.88 -16.38 4.78
C GLU A 250 -6.29 -15.98 4.33
N LYS A 251 -7.28 -16.85 4.59
CA LYS A 251 -8.72 -16.59 4.39
C LYS A 251 -9.11 -16.11 2.98
N LYS A 252 -8.40 -16.55 1.94
CA LYS A 252 -8.77 -16.26 0.54
C LYS A 252 -9.01 -17.53 -0.25
N HIS A 253 -10.08 -17.49 -1.03
CA HIS A 253 -10.46 -18.52 -1.98
C HIS A 253 -9.86 -18.22 -3.36
N PHE A 254 -9.62 -19.25 -4.17
CA PHE A 254 -9.01 -19.10 -5.50
C PHE A 254 -9.79 -18.15 -6.42
N GLN A 255 -11.12 -18.20 -6.36
CA GLN A 255 -12.01 -17.40 -7.19
C GLN A 255 -12.23 -15.97 -6.68
N ASP A 256 -11.72 -15.63 -5.49
CA ASP A 256 -11.85 -14.27 -4.96
C ASP A 256 -11.06 -13.29 -5.86
N PRO A 257 -11.72 -12.32 -6.53
CA PRO A 257 -11.04 -11.35 -7.38
C PRO A 257 -10.00 -10.53 -6.61
N SER A 258 -10.25 -10.31 -5.32
CA SER A 258 -9.31 -9.65 -4.42
C SER A 258 -8.09 -10.50 -4.07
N ALA A 259 -7.98 -11.75 -4.53
CA ALA A 259 -6.75 -12.55 -4.47
C ALA A 259 -5.88 -12.39 -5.74
N SER A 260 -6.44 -11.82 -6.82
CA SER A 260 -5.69 -11.57 -8.05
C SER A 260 -4.73 -10.41 -7.86
N ARG A 261 -3.43 -10.64 -8.10
CA ARG A 261 -2.38 -9.62 -7.94
C ARG A 261 -1.45 -9.62 -9.14
N TYR A 262 -0.99 -8.42 -9.48
CA TYR A 262 -0.05 -8.20 -10.57
C TYR A 262 1.35 -7.91 -10.04
N MET A 263 2.27 -8.84 -10.29
CA MET A 263 3.69 -8.66 -10.00
C MET A 263 4.42 -8.15 -11.23
N MET A 264 5.16 -7.05 -11.07
CA MET A 264 5.92 -6.41 -12.15
C MET A 264 7.29 -7.03 -12.30
N GLY A 265 7.91 -7.45 -11.20
CA GLY A 265 9.21 -8.13 -11.20
C GLY A 265 9.61 -8.60 -9.80
N PHE A 266 10.47 -9.62 -9.77
CA PHE A 266 11.06 -10.17 -8.55
C PHE A 266 12.42 -10.78 -8.88
N CYS A 267 13.49 -10.26 -8.30
CA CYS A 267 14.86 -10.73 -8.54
C CYS A 267 15.76 -10.49 -7.33
N VAL A 268 16.98 -11.03 -7.39
CA VAL A 268 18.09 -10.61 -6.54
C VAL A 268 18.62 -9.27 -7.07
N ASP A 269 18.73 -8.28 -6.21
CA ASP A 269 19.30 -6.96 -6.53
C ASP A 269 20.81 -6.96 -6.36
N ARG A 270 21.29 -7.36 -5.17
CA ARG A 270 22.72 -7.42 -4.86
C ARG A 270 23.04 -8.42 -3.76
N VAL A 271 24.31 -8.75 -3.66
CA VAL A 271 24.91 -9.52 -2.56
C VAL A 271 25.99 -8.69 -1.86
N PHE A 272 26.15 -8.87 -0.55
CA PHE A 272 27.18 -8.19 0.23
C PHE A 272 27.59 -9.04 1.43
N VAL A 273 28.77 -8.77 1.98
CA VAL A 273 29.30 -9.45 3.17
C VAL A 273 29.29 -8.51 4.36
N HIS A 274 28.84 -9.00 5.51
CA HIS A 274 28.90 -8.30 6.79
C HIS A 274 29.16 -9.29 7.93
N SER A 275 30.14 -9.00 8.78
CA SER A 275 30.52 -9.88 9.91
C SER A 275 30.73 -11.33 9.47
N ASP A 276 31.55 -11.52 8.44
CA ASP A 276 31.90 -12.79 7.77
C ASP A 276 30.75 -13.54 7.08
N MET A 277 29.50 -13.15 7.27
CA MET A 277 28.33 -13.75 6.63
C MET A 277 27.94 -12.97 5.37
N GLU A 278 27.56 -13.68 4.32
CA GLU A 278 27.06 -13.08 3.08
C GLU A 278 25.53 -13.01 3.09
N PHE A 279 25.00 -11.87 2.62
CA PHE A 279 23.58 -11.58 2.51
C PHE A 279 23.21 -11.25 1.08
N ALA A 280 22.01 -11.66 0.67
CA ALA A 280 21.37 -11.22 -0.57
C ALA A 280 20.21 -10.26 -0.24
N VAL A 281 20.05 -9.24 -1.09
CA VAL A 281 18.88 -8.37 -1.11
C VAL A 281 18.00 -8.78 -2.27
N LEU A 282 16.83 -9.33 -1.98
CA LEU A 282 15.80 -9.56 -2.99
C LEU A 282 14.96 -8.31 -3.16
N VAL A 283 14.51 -8.01 -4.38
CA VAL A 283 13.63 -6.87 -4.67
C VAL A 283 12.41 -7.36 -5.43
N VAL A 284 11.22 -7.03 -4.92
CA VAL A 284 9.93 -7.32 -5.55
C VAL A 284 9.16 -6.03 -5.78
N LYS A 285 8.66 -5.84 -7.01
CA LYS A 285 7.76 -4.75 -7.38
C LYS A 285 6.41 -5.33 -7.79
N GLY A 286 5.35 -4.85 -7.15
CA GLY A 286 3.98 -5.28 -7.42
C GLY A 286 3.00 -4.13 -7.28
N GLN A 287 1.83 -4.26 -7.90
CA GLN A 287 0.76 -3.25 -7.79
C GLN A 287 0.24 -3.13 -6.36
N SER A 288 -0.03 -4.26 -5.73
CA SER A 288 -0.47 -4.38 -4.34
C SER A 288 -0.06 -5.74 -3.79
N PHE A 289 -0.02 -5.86 -2.46
CA PHE A 289 0.34 -7.07 -1.75
C PHE A 289 -0.69 -7.35 -0.66
N MET A 290 -1.03 -8.61 -0.46
CA MET A 290 -1.86 -9.09 0.64
C MET A 290 -1.02 -9.37 1.88
N LEU A 291 -1.69 -9.58 3.01
CA LEU A 291 -1.06 -10.00 4.26
C LEU A 291 -0.18 -11.24 4.02
N HIS A 292 1.05 -11.20 4.52
CA HIS A 292 2.06 -12.27 4.40
C HIS A 292 2.52 -12.64 2.97
N GLN A 293 1.98 -12.02 1.92
CA GLN A 293 2.20 -12.46 0.52
C GLN A 293 3.67 -12.57 0.13
N ILE A 294 4.45 -11.50 0.31
CA ILE A 294 5.87 -11.47 -0.06
C ILE A 294 6.65 -12.54 0.71
N ARG A 295 6.38 -12.69 2.01
CA ARG A 295 7.06 -13.65 2.86
C ARG A 295 6.74 -15.10 2.47
N LYS A 296 5.51 -15.38 2.06
CA LYS A 296 5.11 -16.69 1.52
C LYS A 296 5.72 -16.95 0.13
N MET A 297 5.81 -15.93 -0.73
CA MET A 297 6.48 -16.05 -2.03
C MET A 297 7.96 -16.44 -1.85
N ILE A 298 8.68 -15.77 -0.95
CA ILE A 298 10.07 -16.14 -0.64
C ILE A 298 10.13 -17.54 -0.04
N GLY A 299 9.24 -17.88 0.89
CA GLY A 299 9.21 -19.19 1.54
C GLY A 299 9.05 -20.35 0.55
N LEU A 300 8.14 -20.23 -0.41
CA LEU A 300 7.95 -21.23 -1.46
C LEU A 300 9.16 -21.32 -2.39
N ALA A 301 9.72 -20.17 -2.80
CA ALA A 301 10.91 -20.15 -3.64
C ALA A 301 12.08 -20.89 -2.96
N LEU A 302 12.28 -20.67 -1.66
CA LEU A 302 13.29 -21.38 -0.86
C LEU A 302 12.98 -22.88 -0.74
N ALA A 303 11.72 -23.27 -0.59
CA ALA A 303 11.34 -24.68 -0.57
C ALA A 303 11.71 -25.41 -1.87
N VAL A 304 11.46 -24.78 -3.02
CA VAL A 304 11.80 -25.33 -4.35
C VAL A 304 13.31 -25.35 -4.56
N LEU A 305 14.00 -24.23 -4.30
CA LEU A 305 15.45 -24.12 -4.48
C LEU A 305 16.23 -25.10 -3.60
N ARG A 306 15.65 -25.48 -2.46
CA ARG A 306 16.25 -26.46 -1.55
C ARG A 306 15.84 -27.91 -1.81
N GLY A 307 14.96 -28.15 -2.79
CA GLY A 307 14.48 -29.49 -3.12
C GLY A 307 13.49 -30.08 -2.12
N HIS A 308 12.89 -29.25 -1.24
CA HIS A 308 11.82 -29.69 -0.33
C HIS A 308 10.45 -29.73 -1.01
N ALA A 309 10.29 -28.99 -2.11
CA ALA A 309 9.08 -29.01 -2.92
C ALA A 309 9.45 -29.22 -4.40
N ASP A 310 8.65 -30.02 -5.11
CA ASP A 310 8.82 -30.23 -6.55
C ASP A 310 8.56 -28.92 -7.32
N PRO A 311 9.37 -28.56 -8.33
CA PRO A 311 9.19 -27.33 -9.10
C PRO A 311 7.79 -27.14 -9.70
N SER A 312 7.04 -28.21 -9.99
CA SER A 312 5.66 -28.13 -10.48
C SER A 312 4.70 -27.48 -9.47
N ILE A 313 5.06 -27.41 -8.19
CA ILE A 313 4.28 -26.70 -7.17
C ILE A 313 4.08 -25.24 -7.53
N MET A 314 5.04 -24.63 -8.25
CA MET A 314 5.00 -23.22 -8.66
C MET A 314 3.86 -22.94 -9.65
N GLU A 315 3.35 -23.96 -10.35
CA GLU A 315 2.16 -23.84 -11.19
C GLU A 315 0.89 -24.08 -10.37
N LYS A 316 0.90 -25.12 -9.52
CA LYS A 316 -0.25 -25.53 -8.70
C LYS A 316 -0.72 -24.47 -7.71
N VAL A 317 0.21 -23.73 -7.09
CA VAL A 317 -0.11 -22.70 -6.08
C VAL A 317 -0.93 -21.53 -6.61
N PHE A 318 -0.92 -21.31 -7.93
CA PHE A 318 -1.77 -20.32 -8.60
C PHE A 318 -3.05 -20.93 -9.17
N GLY A 319 -3.21 -22.25 -9.07
CA GLY A 319 -4.42 -22.99 -9.47
C GLY A 319 -5.45 -23.06 -8.34
N LYS A 320 -6.43 -23.96 -8.50
CA LYS A 320 -7.54 -24.13 -7.56
C LYS A 320 -7.13 -24.82 -6.25
N GLU A 321 -6.05 -25.57 -6.27
CA GLU A 321 -5.59 -26.37 -5.13
C GLU A 321 -5.21 -25.48 -3.94
N LYS A 322 -5.57 -25.92 -2.73
CA LYS A 322 -5.13 -25.27 -1.50
C LYS A 322 -3.79 -25.87 -1.07
N VAL A 323 -2.77 -25.04 -1.10
CA VAL A 323 -1.41 -25.41 -0.73
C VAL A 323 -0.98 -24.57 0.47
N MET A 324 -0.50 -25.23 1.52
CA MET A 324 0.08 -24.55 2.66
C MET A 324 1.48 -24.07 2.28
N ILE A 325 1.70 -22.75 2.32
CA ILE A 325 2.97 -22.14 1.97
C ILE A 325 3.69 -21.67 3.24
N PRO A 326 4.97 -22.05 3.45
CA PRO A 326 5.73 -21.59 4.60
C PRO A 326 5.99 -20.08 4.52
N THR A 327 5.97 -19.41 5.67
CA THR A 327 6.20 -17.96 5.77
C THR A 327 7.58 -17.70 6.35
N VAL A 328 8.48 -17.01 5.62
CA VAL A 328 9.81 -16.63 6.14
C VAL A 328 9.72 -15.62 7.29
N PRO A 329 10.78 -15.40 8.09
CA PRO A 329 10.80 -14.36 9.12
C PRO A 329 10.42 -12.95 8.60
N GLY A 330 9.94 -12.07 9.48
CA GLY A 330 9.53 -10.71 9.09
C GLY A 330 10.68 -9.70 9.03
N LEU A 331 11.75 -9.93 9.80
CA LEU A 331 12.83 -8.96 10.05
C LEU A 331 13.47 -8.43 8.76
N GLY A 332 13.71 -9.30 7.78
CA GLY A 332 14.37 -8.93 6.52
C GLY A 332 13.56 -8.04 5.58
N LEU A 333 12.24 -7.90 5.80
CA LEU A 333 11.34 -7.20 4.89
C LEU A 333 11.36 -5.68 5.11
N VAL A 334 11.53 -4.93 4.03
CA VAL A 334 11.55 -3.46 4.03
C VAL A 334 10.69 -2.92 2.90
N LEU A 335 9.76 -2.01 3.21
CA LEU A 335 9.09 -1.19 2.19
C LEU A 335 10.09 -0.17 1.62
N ASP A 336 10.59 -0.39 0.42
CA ASP A 336 11.70 0.39 -0.14
C ASP A 336 11.21 1.62 -0.91
N LYS A 337 10.11 1.49 -1.68
CA LYS A 337 9.52 2.61 -2.43
C LYS A 337 8.01 2.45 -2.63
N VAL A 338 7.29 3.55 -2.48
CA VAL A 338 5.89 3.68 -2.87
C VAL A 338 5.82 4.51 -4.14
N HIS A 339 5.10 4.03 -5.15
CA HIS A 339 5.05 4.67 -6.47
C HIS A 339 3.73 5.45 -6.61
N TYR A 340 3.84 6.66 -7.17
CA TYR A 340 2.71 7.57 -7.44
C TYR A 340 2.72 8.08 -8.91
N ASP A 341 3.35 7.35 -9.83
CA ASP A 341 3.58 7.76 -11.22
C ASP A 341 2.28 8.18 -11.93
N ARG A 342 1.18 7.45 -11.69
CA ARG A 342 -0.14 7.78 -12.26
C ARG A 342 -0.72 9.07 -11.70
N TYR A 343 -0.51 9.33 -10.40
CA TYR A 343 -0.93 10.56 -9.76
C TYR A 343 -0.14 11.74 -10.30
N ASP A 344 1.19 11.60 -10.39
CA ASP A 344 2.08 12.64 -10.90
C ASP A 344 1.84 12.95 -12.38
N ALA A 345 1.51 11.94 -13.20
CA ALA A 345 1.11 12.16 -14.58
C ALA A 345 -0.19 12.97 -14.69
N LYS A 346 -1.16 12.75 -13.79
CA LYS A 346 -2.46 13.44 -13.81
C LYS A 346 -2.40 14.84 -13.21
N PHE A 347 -1.63 15.06 -12.14
CA PHE A 347 -1.68 16.29 -11.34
C PHE A 347 -0.36 17.08 -11.32
N GLY A 348 0.73 16.55 -11.86
CA GLY A 348 2.07 17.15 -11.79
C GLY A 348 2.23 18.50 -12.50
N LEU A 349 1.24 18.95 -13.28
CA LEU A 349 1.17 20.30 -13.85
C LEU A 349 0.60 21.34 -12.87
N THR A 350 -0.18 20.89 -11.88
CA THR A 350 -0.94 21.75 -10.95
C THR A 350 -0.46 21.65 -9.50
N HIS A 351 0.16 20.52 -9.15
CA HIS A 351 0.67 20.21 -7.83
C HIS A 351 2.09 19.66 -7.97
N GLU A 352 2.85 19.73 -6.89
CA GLU A 352 4.19 19.14 -6.85
C GLU A 352 4.11 17.63 -7.05
N LYS A 353 5.02 17.09 -7.86
CA LYS A 353 5.17 15.65 -8.05
C LYS A 353 5.71 14.99 -6.78
N LEU A 354 5.25 13.78 -6.50
CA LEU A 354 5.66 12.96 -5.36
C LEU A 354 6.96 12.18 -5.63
N ILE A 355 7.93 12.89 -6.21
CA ILE A 355 9.31 12.46 -6.43
C ILE A 355 10.17 12.98 -5.28
N TRP A 356 11.13 12.20 -4.77
CA TRP A 356 11.86 12.52 -3.53
C TRP A 356 13.38 12.43 -3.72
N ASP A 357 13.85 12.75 -4.92
CA ASP A 357 15.24 12.57 -5.32
C ASP A 357 16.19 13.43 -4.48
N ASP A 358 15.76 14.64 -4.07
CA ASP A 358 16.52 15.52 -3.17
C ASP A 358 16.79 14.88 -1.79
N GLN A 359 15.97 13.89 -1.39
CA GLN A 359 16.11 13.19 -0.12
C GLN A 359 16.86 11.86 -0.26
N GLU A 360 17.26 11.45 -1.47
CA GLU A 360 17.79 10.11 -1.74
C GLU A 360 19.00 9.75 -0.88
N ASP A 361 19.99 10.65 -0.80
CA ASP A 361 21.19 10.44 0.03
C ASP A 361 20.84 10.26 1.50
N THR A 362 19.90 11.07 2.01
CA THR A 362 19.47 10.97 3.41
C THR A 362 18.69 9.69 3.70
N ILE A 363 17.94 9.18 2.72
CA ILE A 363 17.21 7.91 2.83
C ILE A 363 18.19 6.73 2.79
N GLN A 364 19.17 6.74 1.87
CA GLN A 364 20.19 5.70 1.80
C GLN A 364 21.03 5.67 3.07
N LYS A 365 21.44 6.83 3.58
CA LYS A 365 22.12 6.93 4.87
C LYS A 365 21.26 6.35 6.01
N PHE A 366 19.97 6.70 6.08
CA PHE A 366 19.07 6.14 7.09
C PHE A 366 18.94 4.62 6.99
N LYS A 367 18.87 4.06 5.76
CA LYS A 367 18.86 2.60 5.55
C LYS A 367 20.13 1.94 6.10
N MET A 368 21.30 2.53 5.82
CA MET A 368 22.59 2.00 6.25
C MET A 368 22.83 2.16 7.75
N ASP A 369 22.31 3.22 8.37
CA ASP A 369 22.54 3.51 9.79
C ASP A 369 21.53 2.77 10.70
N TYR A 370 20.27 2.65 10.28
CA TYR A 370 19.18 2.20 11.16
C TYR A 370 18.44 0.93 10.71
N ILE A 371 18.35 0.65 9.40
CA ILE A 371 17.58 -0.51 8.91
C ILE A 371 18.48 -1.73 8.75
N TYR A 372 19.48 -1.67 7.86
CA TYR A 372 20.32 -2.82 7.55
C TYR A 372 21.10 -3.37 8.73
N PRO A 373 21.72 -2.55 9.61
CA PRO A 373 22.44 -3.08 10.76
C PRO A 373 21.53 -3.87 11.70
N ASN A 374 20.28 -3.41 11.91
CA ASN A 374 19.32 -4.11 12.76
C ASN A 374 18.84 -5.43 12.14
N ILE A 375 18.69 -5.48 10.81
CA ILE A 375 18.35 -6.74 10.11
C ILE A 375 19.51 -7.74 10.24
N VAL A 376 20.73 -7.30 9.92
CA VAL A 376 21.91 -8.17 9.93
C VAL A 376 22.24 -8.63 11.35
N LYS A 377 22.25 -7.71 12.32
CA LYS A 377 22.45 -8.03 13.73
C LYS A 377 21.38 -8.99 14.24
N GLY A 378 20.10 -8.72 13.96
CA GLY A 378 19.01 -9.57 14.41
C GLY A 378 19.04 -10.97 13.79
N GLU A 379 19.63 -11.13 12.61
CA GLU A 379 19.87 -12.45 12.03
C GLU A 379 21.10 -13.15 12.64
N ILE A 380 22.21 -12.45 12.84
CA ILE A 380 23.43 -13.01 13.44
C ILE A 380 23.17 -13.46 14.89
N GLU A 381 22.44 -12.67 15.67
CA GLU A 381 22.15 -12.96 17.08
C GLU A 381 20.97 -13.93 17.24
N GLY A 382 19.92 -13.78 16.42
CA GLY A 382 18.69 -14.57 16.53
C GLY A 382 18.70 -15.88 15.76
N ASN A 383 19.60 -16.02 14.77
CA ASN A 383 19.70 -17.19 13.89
C ASN A 383 18.34 -17.60 13.28
N ASN A 384 17.50 -16.60 12.94
CA ASN A 384 16.09 -16.82 12.64
C ASN A 384 15.90 -17.69 11.41
N PHE A 385 16.74 -17.53 10.39
CA PHE A 385 16.67 -18.37 9.19
C PHE A 385 17.10 -19.79 9.45
N ALA A 386 18.12 -20.05 10.29
CA ALA A 386 18.48 -21.44 10.62
C ALA A 386 17.33 -22.16 11.32
N ILE A 387 16.72 -21.51 12.33
CA ILE A 387 15.55 -22.04 13.05
C ILE A 387 14.37 -22.26 12.10
N TRP A 388 14.15 -21.34 11.15
CA TRP A 388 13.10 -21.48 10.16
C TRP A 388 13.37 -22.63 9.17
N LEU A 389 14.61 -22.82 8.72
CA LEU A 389 15.01 -23.89 7.81
C LEU A 389 14.82 -25.28 8.43
N GLU A 390 14.98 -25.43 9.75
CA GLU A 390 14.67 -26.68 10.45
C GLU A 390 13.18 -27.03 10.34
N LYS A 391 12.31 -26.02 10.45
CA LYS A 391 10.85 -26.20 10.29
C LYS A 391 10.46 -26.49 8.84
N LEU A 392 11.19 -25.92 7.88
CA LEU A 392 10.95 -26.12 6.45
C LEU A 392 11.04 -27.61 6.06
N LYS A 393 11.93 -28.38 6.68
CA LYS A 393 12.10 -29.83 6.45
C LYS A 393 10.86 -30.65 6.82
N LEU A 394 10.05 -30.15 7.76
CA LEU A 394 8.87 -30.83 8.29
C LEU A 394 7.58 -30.41 7.58
N HIS A 395 7.66 -29.47 6.64
CA HIS A 395 6.50 -28.88 5.99
C HIS A 395 5.98 -29.80 4.87
N SER A 396 4.68 -30.09 4.87
CA SER A 396 4.01 -30.81 3.79
C SER A 396 3.54 -29.84 2.70
N TYR A 397 3.81 -30.19 1.45
CA TYR A 397 3.39 -29.44 0.26
C TYR A 397 2.29 -30.17 -0.51
N GLU A 398 1.74 -31.25 0.04
CA GLU A 398 0.61 -31.94 -0.55
C GLU A 398 -0.64 -31.03 -0.49
N PRO A 399 -1.41 -30.92 -1.59
CA PRO A 399 -2.69 -30.24 -1.58
C PRO A 399 -3.61 -30.87 -0.53
N SER A 400 -4.31 -30.05 0.25
CA SER A 400 -5.28 -30.56 1.21
C SER A 400 -6.51 -31.13 0.47
N ASP A 401 -6.78 -32.43 0.64
CA ASP A 401 -7.98 -33.09 0.09
C ASP A 401 -9.29 -32.59 0.75
N ASN A 402 -9.19 -31.93 1.90
CA ASN A 402 -10.33 -31.41 2.65
C ASN A 402 -10.45 -29.89 2.51
N VAL A 403 -11.14 -29.44 1.47
CA VAL A 403 -11.89 -28.18 1.51
C VAL A 403 -13.22 -28.40 0.79
N PRO A 404 -14.38 -28.28 1.47
CA PRO A 404 -15.67 -28.28 0.80
C PRO A 404 -15.70 -27.16 -0.25
N ASN A 405 -16.13 -27.48 -1.46
CA ASN A 405 -16.46 -26.52 -2.53
C ASN A 405 -17.76 -25.75 -2.22
N GLU A 406 -18.03 -25.45 -0.96
CA GLU A 406 -19.17 -24.64 -0.59
C GLU A 406 -18.70 -23.19 -0.54
N VAL A 407 -19.23 -22.41 -1.48
CA VAL A 407 -19.34 -20.96 -1.32
C VAL A 407 -20.25 -20.78 -0.12
N GLU A 408 -19.70 -20.83 1.10
CA GLU A 408 -20.38 -20.23 2.23
C GLU A 408 -20.52 -18.76 1.86
N GLU A 409 -21.78 -18.31 1.76
CA GLU A 409 -22.11 -16.91 1.58
C GLU A 409 -21.19 -16.10 2.49
N ALA A 410 -20.41 -15.21 1.90
CA ALA A 410 -19.53 -14.33 2.64
C ALA A 410 -20.39 -13.66 3.72
N GLY A 411 -20.22 -14.11 4.97
CA GLY A 411 -20.59 -13.29 6.09
C GLY A 411 -19.81 -11.99 5.89
N ASP A 412 -20.53 -10.88 5.86
CA ASP A 412 -19.97 -9.56 6.11
C ASP A 412 -19.36 -9.59 7.52
N ASP A 413 -18.19 -10.23 7.64
CA ASP A 413 -17.25 -9.90 8.68
C ASP A 413 -16.60 -8.61 8.18
N ASP A 414 -17.15 -7.51 8.66
CA ASP A 414 -16.54 -6.19 8.67
C ASP A 414 -15.08 -6.34 9.11
N ASP A 415 -14.16 -6.51 8.15
CA ASP A 415 -12.88 -5.82 8.26
C ASP A 415 -13.29 -4.37 8.52
N ASP A 416 -12.96 -3.80 9.68
CA ASP A 416 -13.14 -2.38 10.00
C ASP A 416 -12.37 -1.52 8.96
N ASP A 417 -12.94 -1.44 7.76
CA ASP A 417 -12.70 -0.54 6.65
C ASP A 417 -13.69 0.63 6.79
N ASP A 418 -13.90 1.09 8.03
CA ASP A 418 -14.50 2.38 8.37
C ASP A 418 -13.50 3.51 8.05
N ASP A 419 -13.11 3.61 6.79
CA ASP A 419 -12.67 4.84 6.14
C ASP A 419 -13.62 5.06 4.95
N ALA A 420 -14.83 5.52 5.26
CA ALA A 420 -15.84 5.92 4.28
C ALA A 420 -15.29 6.99 3.35
N ASP A 421 -14.78 6.57 2.19
CA ASP A 421 -14.45 7.44 1.06
C ASP A 421 -15.65 7.39 0.08
N ASP A 422 -16.56 8.37 0.21
CA ASP A 422 -17.50 8.76 -0.86
C ASP A 422 -16.69 9.36 -2.02
N ASP A 423 -16.21 8.51 -2.94
CA ASP A 423 -15.71 8.94 -4.24
C ASP A 423 -16.87 8.92 -5.26
N ASP A 424 -17.71 9.97 -5.21
CA ASP A 424 -18.52 10.35 -6.38
C ASP A 424 -17.56 10.85 -7.48
N GLU A 425 -17.34 9.99 -8.48
CA GLU A 425 -16.78 10.37 -9.78
C GLU A 425 -17.84 11.10 -10.61
N ASP A 426 -18.01 12.40 -10.37
CA ASP A 426 -18.76 13.26 -11.29
C ASP A 426 -17.88 13.60 -12.52
N GLU A 427 -18.04 12.84 -13.59
CA GLU A 427 -17.80 13.34 -14.94
C GLU A 427 -18.94 14.32 -15.30
N GLU A 428 -18.75 15.61 -15.09
CA GLU A 428 -19.60 16.63 -15.72
C GLU A 428 -18.86 17.38 -16.82
N SER A 429 -19.44 17.26 -18.02
CA SER A 429 -18.96 17.82 -19.28
C SER A 429 -19.46 19.26 -19.43
N ASP A 430 -18.53 20.22 -19.46
CA ASP A 430 -18.85 21.59 -19.82
C ASP A 430 -19.12 21.71 -21.33
N LYS A 431 -20.41 21.67 -21.70
CA LYS A 431 -20.91 22.17 -22.99
C LYS A 431 -22.16 23.02 -22.81
N LYS A 432 -22.01 24.33 -23.07
CA LYS A 432 -22.96 25.30 -23.71
C LYS A 432 -22.41 26.71 -23.47
N ASN A 433 -22.34 27.67 -24.39
CA ASN A 433 -23.19 28.11 -25.51
C ASN A 433 -22.27 28.57 -26.68
N GLY A 434 -22.60 28.60 -27.99
CA GLY A 434 -23.86 28.63 -28.72
C GLY A 434 -23.98 29.94 -29.52
N MET A 435 -23.85 29.92 -30.86
CA MET A 435 -24.78 30.59 -31.82
C MET A 435 -24.39 30.53 -33.33
N ASN A 436 -25.40 30.13 -34.11
CA ASN A 436 -25.83 30.54 -35.47
C ASN A 436 -25.06 30.17 -36.77
N LYS A 437 -25.58 29.12 -37.46
CA LYS A 437 -26.23 29.04 -38.82
C LYS A 437 -25.71 29.89 -40.01
N PRO A 438 -26.06 29.55 -41.29
CA PRO A 438 -26.29 28.24 -41.95
C PRO A 438 -25.75 28.16 -43.42
N ASN A 439 -26.02 27.02 -44.09
CA ASN A 439 -26.62 26.85 -45.44
C ASN A 439 -25.85 26.10 -46.57
N LYS A 440 -26.65 25.25 -47.26
CA LYS A 440 -26.63 24.81 -48.68
C LYS A 440 -25.71 23.66 -49.12
N LEU A 441 -26.28 22.50 -49.53
CA LEU A 441 -26.77 22.09 -50.88
C LEU A 441 -25.59 21.67 -51.78
N VAL A 442 -25.48 20.42 -52.27
CA VAL A 442 -25.97 19.84 -53.55
C VAL A 442 -25.29 18.43 -53.64
N LYS A 443 -26.00 17.29 -53.78
CA LYS A 443 -26.24 16.48 -55.02
C LYS A 443 -24.94 16.15 -55.81
N ASP A 444 -24.66 15.01 -56.44
CA ASP A 444 -25.34 13.84 -57.02
C ASP A 444 -24.18 12.88 -57.42
N LYS A 445 -24.23 11.53 -57.42
CA LYS A 445 -24.63 10.58 -58.49
C LYS A 445 -23.95 9.24 -58.15
N GLN A 446 -24.65 8.13 -57.88
CA GLN A 446 -25.16 7.08 -58.79
C GLN A 446 -24.12 6.18 -59.49
N LEU A 447 -24.23 4.86 -59.18
CA LEU A 447 -24.19 3.66 -60.05
C LEU A 447 -22.81 3.27 -60.65
N THR A 448 -22.34 2.02 -60.76
CA THR A 448 -22.96 0.69 -60.89
C THR A 448 -22.03 -0.45 -60.41
N ASP A 449 -22.67 -1.59 -60.21
CA ASP A 449 -22.25 -2.97 -59.96
C ASP A 449 -21.22 -3.59 -60.95
N GLY A 450 -20.58 -4.70 -60.54
CA GLY A 450 -19.81 -5.59 -61.42
C GLY A 450 -18.62 -6.31 -60.77
N GLY A 451 -18.80 -7.56 -60.33
CA GLY A 451 -17.74 -8.43 -59.82
C GLY A 451 -16.96 -9.20 -60.91
N THR A 452 -15.71 -9.57 -60.63
CA THR A 452 -15.02 -10.73 -61.22
C THR A 452 -13.85 -11.17 -60.32
N GLU A 453 -13.58 -12.47 -60.31
CA GLU A 453 -12.67 -13.21 -59.43
C GLU A 453 -11.16 -13.00 -59.65
N ALA A 454 -10.43 -13.22 -58.55
CA ALA A 454 -9.10 -13.84 -58.40
C ALA A 454 -7.91 -13.32 -59.23
N LYS A 455 -6.91 -12.77 -58.52
CA LYS A 455 -5.51 -13.22 -58.60
C LYS A 455 -4.68 -12.71 -57.43
N VAL A 456 -4.01 -13.67 -56.79
CA VAL A 456 -2.93 -13.50 -55.82
C VAL A 456 -1.80 -12.69 -56.45
N VAL A 457 -1.44 -11.57 -55.82
CA VAL A 457 -0.15 -10.89 -56.04
C VAL A 457 0.42 -10.56 -54.67
N ASP A 458 1.54 -11.20 -54.41
CA ASP A 458 2.48 -11.00 -53.32
C ASP A 458 3.15 -9.62 -53.46
N VAL A 459 3.10 -8.79 -52.41
CA VAL A 459 3.94 -7.59 -52.26
C VAL A 459 4.31 -7.43 -50.79
N SER A 460 5.48 -7.98 -50.47
CA SER A 460 6.48 -7.46 -49.54
C SER A 460 6.32 -5.97 -49.19
N LYS A 461 6.08 -5.65 -47.92
CA LYS A 461 6.42 -4.36 -47.28
C LYS A 461 6.26 -4.44 -45.76
N ASP A 462 7.14 -5.18 -45.10
CA ASP A 462 7.36 -5.11 -43.64
C ASP A 462 8.86 -5.26 -43.32
N ALA A 463 9.69 -4.55 -44.08
CA ALA A 463 11.12 -4.40 -43.81
C ALA A 463 11.49 -2.92 -43.95
N ALA A 464 10.97 -2.08 -43.05
CA ALA A 464 11.34 -0.66 -42.95
C ALA A 464 11.03 -0.02 -41.57
N ILE A 465 10.74 -0.82 -40.53
CA ILE A 465 10.46 -0.30 -39.18
C ILE A 465 11.42 -0.89 -38.12
N GLU A 466 12.30 -1.82 -38.49
CA GLU A 466 13.32 -2.39 -37.58
C GLU A 466 14.69 -1.69 -37.62
N GLU A 467 14.89 -0.65 -38.43
CA GLU A 467 16.19 0.04 -38.53
C GLU A 467 16.21 1.44 -37.87
N LYS A 468 15.21 1.75 -37.03
CA LYS A 468 15.13 3.06 -36.33
C LYS A 468 14.95 2.98 -34.81
N LEU A 469 15.10 1.80 -34.21
CA LEU A 469 15.14 1.63 -32.75
C LEU A 469 16.54 1.30 -32.19
N ASP A 470 17.52 0.99 -33.03
CA ASP A 470 18.89 0.66 -32.59
C ASP A 470 19.85 1.86 -32.48
N ASP A 471 19.38 3.07 -32.81
CA ASP A 471 20.22 4.29 -32.84
C ASP A 471 19.96 5.24 -31.65
N LEU A 472 19.11 4.84 -30.70
CA LEU A 472 18.84 5.59 -29.46
C LEU A 472 19.39 4.90 -28.19
N THR A 473 20.06 3.76 -28.33
CA THR A 473 20.68 3.00 -27.23
C THR A 473 22.21 3.05 -27.22
N LYS A 474 22.83 3.89 -28.07
CA LYS A 474 24.30 4.07 -28.14
C LYS A 474 24.81 5.45 -27.71
N LYS A 475 24.07 6.16 -26.85
CA LYS A 475 24.48 7.50 -26.41
C LYS A 475 24.45 7.76 -24.91
N ASP A 476 24.44 6.71 -24.09
CA ASP A 476 24.63 6.81 -22.63
C ASP A 476 25.83 5.99 -22.10
N ASP A 477 26.64 5.36 -22.96
CA ASP A 477 27.86 4.62 -22.59
C ASP A 477 29.14 5.47 -22.71
N SER A 478 29.13 6.72 -22.24
CA SER A 478 30.37 7.51 -22.17
C SER A 478 30.42 8.52 -21.04
N VAL A 479 29.99 8.17 -19.82
CA VAL A 479 30.48 8.81 -18.58
C VAL A 479 30.43 7.80 -17.42
N GLU A 480 31.31 6.82 -17.41
CA GLU A 480 31.64 6.06 -16.19
C GLU A 480 33.18 6.02 -16.05
N MET A 481 33.70 6.97 -15.27
CA MET A 481 35.03 6.82 -14.67
C MET A 481 34.90 5.86 -13.49
N THR A 482 35.63 4.74 -13.53
CA THR A 482 35.63 3.73 -12.49
C THR A 482 36.29 4.23 -11.21
N ALA A 483 35.67 3.94 -10.06
CA ALA A 483 36.12 4.34 -8.72
C ALA A 483 37.54 3.86 -8.33
N ASP A 484 38.13 2.91 -9.05
CA ASP A 484 39.52 2.46 -8.86
C ASP A 484 40.57 3.48 -9.38
N GLU A 485 40.19 4.41 -10.25
CA GLU A 485 41.10 5.42 -10.81
C GLU A 485 41.24 6.66 -9.89
N GLN A 486 40.28 6.88 -8.99
CA GLN A 486 40.33 7.92 -7.96
C GLN A 486 41.20 7.54 -6.75
N VAL A 487 41.42 6.25 -6.50
CA VAL A 487 42.30 5.77 -5.40
C VAL A 487 43.77 5.77 -5.82
N LYS A 488 44.07 5.59 -7.12
CA LYS A 488 45.44 5.71 -7.64
C LYS A 488 45.94 7.15 -7.72
N THR A 489 45.08 8.08 -8.14
CA THR A 489 45.46 9.51 -8.25
C THR A 489 45.61 10.21 -6.89
N SER A 490 44.93 9.74 -5.85
CA SER A 490 45.10 10.25 -4.48
C SER A 490 46.32 9.69 -3.75
N SER A 491 46.78 8.48 -4.09
CA SER A 491 48.01 7.89 -3.53
C SER A 491 49.28 8.38 -4.23
N GLU A 492 49.22 8.76 -5.51
CA GLU A 492 50.34 9.41 -6.23
C GLU A 492 50.55 10.86 -5.78
N ASN A 493 49.48 11.64 -5.59
CA ASN A 493 49.58 13.02 -5.09
C ASN A 493 50.05 13.12 -3.63
N ALA A 494 49.71 12.13 -2.78
CA ALA A 494 50.22 12.08 -1.40
C ALA A 494 51.73 11.77 -1.35
N ASN A 495 52.26 11.01 -2.31
CA ASN A 495 53.68 10.69 -2.38
C ASN A 495 54.55 11.81 -2.98
N GLU A 496 53.98 12.69 -3.80
CA GLU A 496 54.68 13.90 -4.26
C GLU A 496 54.73 14.99 -3.18
N GLN A 497 53.68 15.14 -2.37
CA GLN A 497 53.66 16.09 -1.24
C GLN A 497 54.66 15.71 -0.13
N ILE A 498 54.83 14.41 0.14
CA ILE A 498 55.83 13.92 1.13
C ILE A 498 57.26 14.10 0.61
N LYS A 499 57.48 14.12 -0.72
CA LYS A 499 58.79 14.37 -1.33
C LYS A 499 59.13 15.86 -1.45
N SER A 500 58.15 16.76 -1.51
CA SER A 500 58.39 18.21 -1.42
C SER A 500 58.75 18.63 0.00
N ASP A 501 58.06 18.09 1.00
CA ASP A 501 58.24 18.50 2.40
C ASP A 501 59.53 17.94 3.03
N ALA A 502 60.14 16.92 2.42
CA ALA A 502 61.45 16.39 2.80
C ALA A 502 62.64 17.12 2.14
N LYS A 503 62.39 18.09 1.25
CA LYS A 503 63.44 18.90 0.60
C LYS A 503 63.60 20.30 1.19
N ASP A 504 62.67 20.75 2.01
CA ASP A 504 62.68 22.05 2.70
C ASP A 504 62.77 21.93 4.24
N ALA A 505 63.28 20.80 4.75
CA ALA A 505 63.55 20.54 6.17
C ALA A 505 65.05 20.33 6.46
#